data_AF-A0A0D2HZW3-F1
#
_entry.id   AF-A0A0D2HZW3-F1
#
_cell.length_a   1.000
_cell.length_b   1.000
_cell.length_c   1.000
_cell.angle_alpha   90.00
_cell.angle_beta   90.00
_cell.angle_gamma   90.00
#
_symmetry.space_group_name_H-M   'P 1'
#
loop_
_entity.id
_entity.type
_entity.pdbx_description
1 polymer ?
#
loop_
_entity_poly.entity_id
_entity_poly.type
_entity_poly.pdbx_seq_one_letter_code
_entity_poly.pdbx_strand_id
1 'polypeptide(L)'
;MATTLTAQLPRQRLTASSRSHTLSGLIGLRRQSSINAAPHLNFRNYVEVLRKDGDLADVHDEVDTDLELSALTRRALETRDKAPLVHNVKGARGGLFRVMGAPASLQKKETERFGRLARHVGQEPTATSSSNAQVRRRQVSADIYCMHVLQTPDKKWTNWSISRAMVHDKTRLSGLVMPPQHVGRIFSQWQKKGEDIPWAMALGAPPAAILASGIAVPEGVSEADYVGAMSGVPFEVVKSYSRTRVRWCLIRQRLQEAGLPVKEVFTPYETQTPWAAVQIDGKQLGAMKTNPKELCNRIGDAIFSDKTGIFEHHILVVSDDIDIYNFKDVI
;
A
#
# COMPACT_ATOMS: atom_id res chain seq x y z
N MET A 1 25.01 -21.79 49.74
CA MET A 1 25.79 -21.74 48.48
C MET A 1 24.85 -21.31 47.37
N ALA A 2 24.91 -20.04 46.99
CA ALA A 2 24.22 -19.48 45.83
C ALA A 2 25.32 -18.81 44.99
N THR A 3 25.45 -19.21 43.72
CA THR A 3 26.44 -18.64 42.81
C THR A 3 25.71 -18.10 41.59
N THR A 4 25.61 -16.78 41.54
CA THR A 4 25.11 -15.99 40.41
C THR A 4 26.31 -15.64 39.52
N LEU A 5 26.27 -16.00 38.24
CA LEU A 5 27.27 -15.59 37.24
C LEU A 5 26.60 -14.70 36.18
N THR A 6 26.86 -13.40 36.29
CA THR A 6 26.48 -12.34 35.35
C THR A 6 27.51 -12.25 34.23
N ALA A 7 27.09 -12.38 32.97
CA ALA A 7 27.93 -12.11 31.80
C ALA A 7 27.71 -10.67 31.32
N GLN A 8 28.73 -9.82 31.49
CA GLN A 8 28.81 -8.47 30.93
C GLN A 8 29.32 -8.53 29.48
N LEU A 9 28.56 -7.94 28.55
CA LEU A 9 29.02 -7.70 27.18
C LEU A 9 29.86 -6.40 27.12
N PRO A 10 30.97 -6.35 26.38
CA PRO A 10 31.86 -5.19 26.35
C PRO A 10 31.28 -4.04 25.50
N ARG A 11 31.24 -2.84 26.10
CA ARG A 11 30.96 -1.58 25.39
C ARG A 11 32.20 -1.14 24.60
N GLN A 12 32.18 -1.26 23.28
CA GLN A 12 33.11 -0.55 22.41
C GLN A 12 32.61 0.88 22.15
N ARG A 13 33.43 1.89 22.49
CA ARG A 13 33.23 3.28 22.07
C ARG A 13 33.58 3.40 20.58
N LEU A 14 32.61 3.75 19.74
CA LEU A 14 32.86 4.23 18.38
C LEU A 14 33.04 5.75 18.42
N THR A 15 34.25 6.20 18.15
CA THR A 15 34.55 7.60 17.83
C THR A 15 34.15 7.88 16.38
N ALA A 16 33.55 9.06 16.15
CA ALA A 16 33.01 9.47 14.85
C ALA A 16 34.12 9.71 13.81
N SER A 17 33.93 9.21 12.58
CA SER A 17 34.62 9.73 11.39
C SER A 17 33.57 10.08 10.33
N SER A 18 33.60 11.33 9.89
CA SER A 18 32.63 11.98 9.02
C SER A 18 32.86 11.66 7.54
N ARG A 19 32.42 10.49 7.07
CA ARG A 19 32.26 10.16 5.63
C ARG A 19 31.18 9.08 5.42
N SER A 20 29.89 9.43 5.40
CA SER A 20 28.83 8.42 5.13
C SER A 20 27.59 8.89 4.36
N HIS A 21 27.57 10.07 3.75
CA HIS A 21 26.35 10.55 3.08
C HIS A 21 26.10 10.02 1.66
N THR A 22 27.06 9.36 1.01
CA THR A 22 26.88 8.81 -0.35
C THR A 22 26.54 7.32 -0.41
N LEU A 23 26.93 6.52 0.59
CA LEU A 23 26.64 5.07 0.62
C LEU A 23 25.20 4.74 1.03
N SER A 24 24.58 5.55 1.90
CA SER A 24 23.20 5.34 2.34
C SER A 24 22.17 5.49 1.21
N GLY A 25 22.41 6.38 0.24
CA GLY A 25 21.52 6.58 -0.92
C GLY A 25 21.52 5.40 -1.89
N LEU A 26 22.69 4.84 -2.20
CA LEU A 26 22.83 3.66 -3.05
C LEU A 26 22.28 2.38 -2.40
N ILE A 27 22.43 2.24 -1.07
CA ILE A 27 21.83 1.14 -0.29
C ILE A 27 20.31 1.30 -0.22
N GLY A 28 19.80 2.53 -0.10
CA GLY A 28 18.36 2.85 -0.16
C GLY A 28 17.73 2.47 -1.49
N LEU A 29 18.31 2.91 -2.61
CA LEU A 29 17.81 2.58 -3.95
C LEU A 29 17.86 1.07 -4.26
N ARG A 30 18.92 0.36 -3.87
CA ARG A 30 18.98 -1.11 -4.00
C ARG A 30 17.95 -1.82 -3.13
N ARG A 31 17.73 -1.37 -1.88
CA ARG A 31 16.71 -1.94 -0.98
C ARG A 31 15.29 -1.69 -1.47
N GLN A 32 15.01 -0.51 -2.03
CA GLN A 32 13.71 -0.17 -2.57
C GLN A 32 13.40 -1.01 -3.82
N SER A 33 14.41 -1.31 -4.65
CA SER A 33 14.28 -2.25 -5.77
C SER A 33 13.99 -3.70 -5.34
N SER A 34 14.52 -4.15 -4.19
CA SER A 34 14.25 -5.51 -3.66
C SER A 34 12.89 -5.63 -2.95
N ILE A 35 12.45 -4.57 -2.25
CA ILE A 35 11.12 -4.52 -1.61
C ILE A 35 10.03 -4.51 -2.70
N ASN A 36 10.22 -3.72 -3.75
CA ASN A 36 9.38 -3.68 -4.94
C ASN A 36 9.56 -4.88 -5.89
N ALA A 37 10.29 -5.93 -5.51
CA ALA A 37 10.35 -7.19 -6.27
C ALA A 37 9.70 -8.36 -5.51
N ALA A 38 9.59 -8.26 -4.18
CA ALA A 38 9.09 -9.34 -3.35
C ALA A 38 7.56 -9.51 -3.48
N PRO A 39 7.05 -10.70 -3.86
CA PRO A 39 5.62 -10.90 -4.10
C PRO A 39 4.76 -10.75 -2.83
N HIS A 40 5.32 -11.00 -1.65
CA HIS A 40 4.60 -10.84 -0.38
C HIS A 40 4.42 -9.36 0.02
N LEU A 41 5.25 -8.45 -0.50
CA LEU A 41 5.25 -7.01 -0.17
C LEU A 41 4.60 -6.15 -1.24
N ASN A 42 4.31 -6.69 -2.42
CA ASN A 42 3.69 -5.96 -3.51
C ASN A 42 2.69 -6.85 -4.25
N PHE A 43 1.41 -6.46 -4.19
CA PHE A 43 0.33 -7.22 -4.81
C PHE A 43 0.44 -7.30 -6.34
N ARG A 44 0.99 -6.27 -7.00
CA ARG A 44 1.20 -6.29 -8.45
C ARG A 44 2.19 -7.38 -8.83
N ASN A 45 3.31 -7.46 -8.11
CA ASN A 45 4.30 -8.51 -8.36
C ASN A 45 3.78 -9.90 -7.99
N TYR A 46 2.96 -10.00 -6.95
CA TYR A 46 2.27 -11.25 -6.64
C TYR A 46 1.49 -11.77 -7.85
N VAL A 47 0.70 -10.91 -8.50
CA VAL A 47 -0.04 -11.25 -9.72
C VAL A 47 0.89 -11.66 -10.85
N GLU A 48 1.98 -10.92 -11.09
CA GLU A 48 2.95 -11.25 -12.14
C GLU A 48 3.65 -12.60 -11.91
N VAL A 49 3.96 -12.91 -10.66
CA VAL A 49 4.57 -14.19 -10.29
C VAL A 49 3.59 -15.34 -10.51
N LEU A 50 2.31 -15.20 -10.13
CA LEU A 50 1.31 -16.22 -10.42
C LEU A 50 1.12 -16.43 -11.93
N ARG A 51 1.19 -15.36 -12.73
CA ARG A 51 1.16 -15.45 -14.19
C ARG A 51 2.36 -16.23 -14.72
N LYS A 52 3.57 -15.92 -14.24
CA LYS A 52 4.81 -16.62 -14.62
C LYS A 52 4.78 -18.10 -14.26
N ASP A 53 4.21 -18.43 -13.10
CA ASP A 53 4.07 -19.82 -12.63
C ASP A 53 2.95 -20.58 -13.36
N GLY A 54 2.18 -19.91 -14.22
CA GLY A 54 1.03 -20.49 -14.90
C GLY A 54 -0.17 -20.74 -13.99
N ASP A 55 -0.20 -20.14 -12.80
CA ASP A 55 -1.23 -20.27 -11.75
C ASP A 55 -2.27 -19.13 -11.77
N LEU A 56 -2.19 -18.25 -12.76
CA LEU A 56 -3.16 -17.18 -13.06
C LEU A 56 -3.89 -17.48 -14.37
N ALA A 57 -5.20 -17.20 -14.42
CA ALA A 57 -5.99 -17.21 -15.63
C ALA A 57 -6.42 -15.78 -15.96
N ASP A 58 -5.86 -15.22 -17.03
CA ASP A 58 -6.27 -13.91 -17.56
C ASP A 58 -7.59 -14.07 -18.35
N VAL A 59 -8.68 -13.49 -17.82
CA VAL A 59 -10.02 -13.54 -18.40
C VAL A 59 -10.33 -12.22 -19.08
N HIS A 60 -10.46 -12.25 -20.40
CA HIS A 60 -10.69 -11.07 -21.24
C HIS A 60 -12.13 -10.93 -21.73
N ASP A 61 -12.90 -12.02 -21.69
CA ASP A 61 -14.34 -11.98 -21.93
C ASP A 61 -15.02 -11.05 -20.92
N GLU A 62 -16.11 -10.39 -21.33
CA GLU A 62 -16.90 -9.58 -20.41
C GLU A 62 -17.52 -10.46 -19.33
N VAL A 63 -17.30 -10.10 -18.06
CA VAL A 63 -17.88 -10.80 -16.91
C VAL A 63 -18.78 -9.85 -16.13
N ASP A 64 -19.99 -10.29 -15.83
CA ASP A 64 -20.94 -9.58 -14.97
C ASP A 64 -20.50 -9.65 -13.50
N THR A 65 -20.59 -8.52 -12.82
CA THR A 65 -20.36 -8.47 -11.37
C THR A 65 -21.48 -9.10 -10.58
N ASP A 66 -22.69 -9.15 -11.15
CA ASP A 66 -23.85 -9.76 -10.52
C ASP A 66 -23.77 -11.28 -10.61
N LEU A 67 -23.32 -11.90 -9.52
CA LEU A 67 -23.17 -13.34 -9.31
C LEU A 67 -22.18 -14.07 -10.22
N GLU A 68 -21.99 -13.69 -11.48
CA GLU A 68 -21.13 -14.40 -12.42
C GLU A 68 -19.66 -14.39 -11.97
N LEU A 69 -19.11 -13.22 -11.63
CA LEU A 69 -17.77 -13.09 -11.07
C LEU A 69 -17.58 -13.94 -9.80
N SER A 70 -18.61 -14.01 -8.95
CA SER A 70 -18.59 -14.81 -7.73
C SER A 70 -18.65 -16.31 -8.05
N ALA A 71 -19.45 -16.72 -9.02
CA ALA A 71 -19.55 -18.09 -9.49
C ALA A 71 -18.24 -18.57 -10.13
N LEU A 72 -17.61 -17.73 -10.95
CA LEU A 72 -16.28 -17.98 -11.53
C LEU A 72 -15.24 -18.20 -10.43
N THR A 73 -15.19 -17.29 -9.45
CA THR A 73 -14.27 -17.40 -8.30
C THR A 73 -14.56 -18.64 -7.47
N ARG A 74 -15.85 -18.95 -7.25
CA ARG A 74 -16.27 -20.11 -6.47
C ARG A 74 -15.89 -21.42 -7.14
N ARG A 75 -16.08 -21.53 -8.45
CA ARG A 75 -15.63 -22.69 -9.23
C ARG A 75 -14.12 -22.86 -9.14
N ALA A 76 -13.34 -21.78 -9.26
CA ALA A 76 -11.88 -21.84 -9.11
C ALA A 76 -11.46 -22.36 -7.73
N LEU A 77 -12.14 -21.92 -6.66
CA LEU A 77 -11.92 -22.41 -5.30
C LEU A 77 -12.19 -23.92 -5.15
N GLU A 78 -13.33 -24.39 -5.66
CA GLU A 78 -13.77 -25.79 -5.53
C GLU A 78 -12.89 -26.76 -6.32
N THR A 79 -12.53 -26.35 -7.53
CA THR A 79 -11.72 -27.17 -8.45
C THR A 79 -10.22 -26.99 -8.24
N ARG A 80 -9.82 -26.06 -7.36
CA ARG A 80 -8.42 -25.65 -7.09
C ARG A 80 -7.70 -25.18 -8.36
N ASP A 81 -8.45 -24.56 -9.26
CA ASP A 81 -7.94 -24.06 -10.54
C ASP A 81 -7.17 -22.75 -10.35
N LYS A 82 -6.62 -22.23 -11.44
CA LYS A 82 -5.89 -20.96 -11.51
C LYS A 82 -6.72 -19.80 -10.94
N ALA A 83 -6.04 -18.81 -10.37
CA ALA A 83 -6.69 -17.59 -9.90
C ALA A 83 -7.18 -16.77 -11.11
N PRO A 84 -8.50 -16.50 -11.24
CA PRO A 84 -9.00 -15.68 -12.34
C PRO A 84 -8.65 -14.21 -12.11
N LEU A 85 -8.04 -13.57 -13.11
CA LEU A 85 -7.91 -12.11 -13.20
C LEU A 85 -8.80 -11.62 -14.34
N VAL A 86 -9.91 -10.98 -13.97
CA VAL A 86 -10.89 -10.46 -14.92
C VAL A 86 -10.48 -9.06 -15.35
N HIS A 87 -10.21 -8.91 -16.64
CA HIS A 87 -9.81 -7.64 -17.25
C HIS A 87 -10.99 -6.81 -17.73
N ASN A 88 -12.06 -7.47 -18.19
CA ASN A 88 -13.25 -6.83 -18.72
C ASN A 88 -14.45 -7.07 -17.79
N VAL A 89 -14.65 -6.15 -16.86
CA VAL A 89 -15.76 -6.22 -15.91
C VAL A 89 -16.91 -5.36 -16.42
N LYS A 90 -18.11 -5.93 -16.52
CA LYS A 90 -19.30 -5.21 -16.99
C LYS A 90 -19.52 -3.93 -16.19
N GLY A 91 -19.70 -2.82 -16.91
CA GLY A 91 -19.86 -1.49 -16.30
C GLY A 91 -18.56 -0.78 -15.91
N ALA A 92 -17.40 -1.44 -15.95
CA ALA A 92 -16.12 -0.75 -15.86
C ALA A 92 -15.84 0.04 -17.15
N ARG A 93 -15.49 1.32 -17.03
CA ARG A 93 -15.19 2.18 -18.20
C ARG A 93 -13.70 2.40 -18.32
N GLY A 94 -13.12 2.13 -19.50
CA GLY A 94 -11.73 2.44 -19.82
C GLY A 94 -10.69 1.66 -19.00
N GLY A 95 -11.00 0.42 -18.58
CA GLY A 95 -10.09 -0.41 -17.79
C GLY A 95 -9.81 0.12 -16.38
N LEU A 96 -10.73 0.93 -15.81
CA LEU A 96 -10.58 1.60 -14.52
C LEU A 96 -10.13 0.66 -13.38
N PHE A 97 -10.66 -0.56 -13.36
CA PHE A 97 -10.29 -1.57 -12.39
C PHE A 97 -10.38 -2.97 -13.00
N ARG A 98 -9.67 -3.91 -12.38
CA ARG A 98 -9.70 -5.34 -12.67
C ARG A 98 -9.97 -6.10 -11.37
N VAL A 99 -10.54 -7.28 -11.46
CA VAL A 99 -10.87 -8.08 -10.28
C VAL A 99 -10.11 -9.39 -10.29
N MET A 100 -9.42 -9.69 -9.20
CA MET A 100 -8.78 -10.98 -8.99
C MET A 100 -9.61 -11.82 -8.02
N GLY A 101 -9.96 -13.02 -8.44
CA GLY A 101 -10.59 -14.04 -7.60
C GLY A 101 -9.58 -15.02 -7.02
N ALA A 102 -9.94 -15.66 -5.91
CA ALA A 102 -9.19 -16.75 -5.29
C ALA A 102 -7.68 -16.46 -5.03
N PRO A 103 -7.30 -15.26 -4.55
CA PRO A 103 -5.89 -14.88 -4.41
C PRO A 103 -5.13 -15.73 -3.38
N ALA A 104 -5.81 -16.34 -2.41
CA ALA A 104 -5.22 -17.16 -1.35
C ALA A 104 -5.69 -18.64 -1.38
N SER A 105 -6.23 -19.10 -2.51
CA SER A 105 -6.78 -20.46 -2.58
C SER A 105 -5.73 -21.56 -2.73
N LEU A 106 -6.18 -22.80 -2.57
CA LEU A 106 -5.35 -23.97 -2.85
C LEU A 106 -5.15 -24.17 -4.35
N GLN A 107 -4.02 -24.75 -4.71
CA GLN A 107 -3.69 -25.15 -6.08
C GLN A 107 -3.98 -26.64 -6.32
N LYS A 108 -4.17 -27.00 -7.59
CA LYS A 108 -4.40 -28.39 -8.04
C LYS A 108 -3.16 -29.28 -7.91
N LYS A 109 -1.96 -28.72 -8.11
CA LYS A 109 -0.69 -29.46 -8.02
C LYS A 109 -0.36 -29.76 -6.55
N GLU A 110 -0.31 -31.02 -6.15
CA GLU A 110 -0.20 -31.39 -4.73
C GLU A 110 1.11 -30.88 -4.08
N THR A 111 2.22 -30.86 -4.84
CA THR A 111 3.51 -30.35 -4.35
C THR A 111 3.51 -28.86 -4.05
N GLU A 112 2.60 -28.11 -4.67
CA GLU A 112 2.45 -26.65 -4.53
C GLU A 112 1.05 -26.30 -4.02
N ARG A 113 0.38 -27.25 -3.36
CA ARG A 113 -1.01 -27.11 -2.93
C ARG A 113 -1.26 -25.83 -2.12
N PHE A 114 -0.28 -25.41 -1.33
CA PHE A 114 -0.32 -24.19 -0.50
C PHE A 114 0.48 -23.03 -1.11
N GLY A 115 0.87 -23.12 -2.39
CA GLY A 115 1.85 -22.22 -3.01
C GLY A 115 1.42 -20.76 -2.98
N ARG A 116 0.16 -20.46 -3.31
CA ARG A 116 -0.41 -19.11 -3.17
C ARG A 116 -0.26 -18.56 -1.76
N LEU A 117 -0.63 -19.34 -0.75
CA LEU A 117 -0.54 -18.94 0.65
C LEU A 117 0.92 -18.83 1.14
N ALA A 118 1.81 -19.73 0.70
CA ALA A 118 3.24 -19.66 1.02
C ALA A 118 3.85 -18.35 0.51
N ARG A 119 3.44 -17.90 -0.69
CA ARG A 119 3.83 -16.61 -1.24
C ARG A 119 3.36 -15.41 -0.42
N HIS A 120 2.30 -15.51 0.39
CA HIS A 120 1.87 -14.41 1.26
C HIS A 120 2.82 -14.19 2.46
N VAL A 121 3.56 -15.22 2.86
CA VAL A 121 4.56 -15.15 3.94
C VAL A 121 6.00 -15.13 3.40
N GLY A 122 6.17 -14.90 2.09
CA GLY A 122 7.48 -14.86 1.45
C GLY A 122 8.19 -16.21 1.31
N GLN A 123 7.47 -17.32 1.45
CA GLN A 123 8.02 -18.66 1.25
C GLN A 123 7.86 -19.15 -0.20
N GLU A 124 8.68 -20.14 -0.56
CA GLU A 124 8.60 -20.82 -1.85
C GLU A 124 7.30 -21.64 -1.99
N PRO A 125 6.74 -21.79 -3.20
CA PRO A 125 5.49 -22.50 -3.41
C PRO A 125 5.50 -23.97 -2.97
N THR A 126 6.67 -24.60 -2.98
CA THR A 126 6.89 -26.00 -2.60
C THR A 126 7.10 -26.20 -1.10
N ALA A 127 7.04 -25.14 -0.29
CA ALA A 127 7.24 -25.24 1.16
C ALA A 127 6.23 -26.22 1.81
N THR A 128 6.74 -27.19 2.55
CA THR A 128 5.99 -28.36 3.04
C THR A 128 4.90 -27.98 4.06
N SER A 129 3.88 -28.84 4.21
CA SER A 129 2.74 -28.64 5.12
C SER A 129 3.09 -28.45 6.61
N SER A 130 4.28 -28.85 7.06
CA SER A 130 4.76 -28.69 8.44
C SER A 130 5.26 -27.26 8.77
N SER A 131 5.83 -26.52 7.81
CA SER A 131 6.12 -25.08 7.98
C SER A 131 4.85 -24.22 7.84
N ASN A 132 3.80 -24.79 7.22
CA ASN A 132 2.53 -24.14 6.90
C ASN A 132 1.39 -24.38 7.92
N ALA A 133 1.70 -24.87 9.13
CA ALA A 133 0.68 -25.09 10.17
C ALA A 133 -0.06 -23.80 10.57
N GLN A 134 0.64 -22.66 10.61
CA GLN A 134 0.03 -21.34 10.81
C GLN A 134 -0.81 -20.91 9.61
N VAL A 135 -0.37 -21.21 8.39
CA VAL A 135 -1.07 -20.90 7.14
C VAL A 135 -2.41 -21.64 7.04
N ARG A 136 -2.44 -22.93 7.40
CA ARG A 136 -3.67 -23.76 7.39
C ARG A 136 -4.76 -23.25 8.31
N ARG A 137 -4.43 -22.77 9.52
CA ARG A 137 -5.43 -22.23 10.46
C ARG A 137 -5.98 -20.86 10.03
N ARG A 138 -5.30 -20.17 9.12
CA ARG A 138 -5.58 -18.78 8.72
C ARG A 138 -6.23 -18.64 7.34
N GLN A 139 -6.48 -19.77 6.66
CA GLN A 139 -7.00 -19.81 5.30
C GLN A 139 -8.37 -19.11 5.14
N VAL A 140 -9.24 -19.17 6.16
CA VAL A 140 -10.58 -18.56 6.09
C VAL A 140 -10.54 -17.02 6.07
N SER A 141 -9.53 -16.40 6.71
CA SER A 141 -9.40 -14.94 6.72
C SER A 141 -8.81 -14.41 5.42
N ALA A 142 -7.90 -15.16 4.78
CA ALA A 142 -7.18 -14.72 3.59
C ALA A 142 -8.03 -14.63 2.32
N ASP A 143 -9.25 -15.20 2.32
CA ASP A 143 -10.20 -15.06 1.20
C ASP A 143 -10.87 -13.66 1.17
N ILE A 144 -10.62 -12.80 2.17
CA ILE A 144 -11.16 -11.43 2.27
C ILE A 144 -10.02 -10.42 2.06
N TYR A 145 -9.88 -9.90 0.84
CA TYR A 145 -8.81 -8.92 0.52
C TYR A 145 -9.18 -7.45 0.84
N CYS A 146 -9.93 -7.25 1.92
CA CYS A 146 -10.39 -5.95 2.41
C CYS A 146 -9.76 -5.66 3.77
N MET A 147 -8.82 -4.72 3.80
CA MET A 147 -8.10 -4.32 5.01
C MET A 147 -8.55 -2.94 5.46
N HIS A 148 -9.08 -2.84 6.67
CA HIS A 148 -9.47 -1.60 7.32
C HIS A 148 -8.30 -1.05 8.14
N VAL A 149 -8.02 0.24 7.99
CA VAL A 149 -6.96 0.96 8.69
C VAL A 149 -7.59 2.04 9.55
N LEU A 150 -7.31 1.96 10.85
CA LEU A 150 -7.84 2.85 11.88
C LEU A 150 -6.71 3.25 12.81
N GLN A 151 -6.84 4.42 13.44
CA GLN A 151 -5.86 4.90 14.40
C GLN A 151 -6.55 5.37 15.67
N THR A 152 -5.89 5.19 16.82
CA THR A 152 -6.36 5.80 18.08
C THR A 152 -6.37 7.33 18.01
N PRO A 153 -7.21 8.02 18.81
CA PRO A 153 -7.24 9.48 18.84
C PRO A 153 -5.90 10.15 19.16
N ASP A 154 -5.05 9.47 19.95
CA ASP A 154 -3.71 9.93 20.32
C ASP A 154 -2.64 9.63 19.26
N LYS A 155 -3.01 8.94 18.17
CA LYS A 155 -2.16 8.53 17.05
C LYS A 155 -1.02 7.57 17.39
N LYS A 156 -1.01 6.99 18.60
CA LYS A 156 0.07 6.08 19.02
C LYS A 156 -0.11 4.66 18.50
N TRP A 157 -1.34 4.25 18.23
CA TRP A 157 -1.64 2.90 17.81
C TRP A 157 -2.45 2.90 16.52
N THR A 158 -1.96 2.15 15.53
CA THR A 158 -2.65 1.93 14.25
C THR A 158 -3.08 0.48 14.18
N ASN A 159 -4.37 0.25 13.99
CA ASN A 159 -4.92 -1.08 13.80
C ASN A 159 -5.19 -1.33 12.32
N TRP A 160 -4.72 -2.47 11.82
CA TRP A 160 -5.18 -3.09 10.59
C TRP A 160 -6.06 -4.27 10.93
N SER A 161 -7.25 -4.31 10.33
CA SER A 161 -8.20 -5.39 10.55
C SER A 161 -8.81 -5.84 9.24
N ILE A 162 -9.22 -7.10 9.21
CA ILE A 162 -9.87 -7.72 8.07
C ILE A 162 -11.34 -7.94 8.38
N SER A 163 -12.22 -7.28 7.64
CA SER A 163 -13.66 -7.54 7.72
C SER A 163 -14.32 -7.19 6.39
N ARG A 164 -15.58 -7.60 6.22
CA ARG A 164 -16.34 -7.30 5.01
C ARG A 164 -17.00 -5.94 5.16
N ALA A 165 -16.98 -5.17 4.08
CA ALA A 165 -17.76 -3.96 3.92
C ALA A 165 -18.75 -4.15 2.77
N MET A 166 -20.03 -3.86 3.03
CA MET A 166 -21.12 -3.90 2.06
C MET A 166 -21.35 -2.49 1.51
N VAL A 167 -21.49 -2.37 0.19
CA VAL A 167 -21.91 -1.14 -0.47
C VAL A 167 -23.34 -0.83 -0.07
N HIS A 168 -23.55 0.33 0.55
CA HIS A 168 -24.89 0.85 0.85
C HIS A 168 -25.35 1.81 -0.25
N ASP A 169 -24.48 2.73 -0.66
CA ASP A 169 -24.68 3.60 -1.83
C ASP A 169 -23.35 4.10 -2.41
N LYS A 170 -23.40 5.10 -3.30
CA LYS A 170 -22.25 5.69 -4.01
C LYS A 170 -21.14 6.22 -3.10
N THR A 171 -21.44 6.49 -1.82
CA THR A 171 -20.51 7.13 -0.87
C THR A 171 -20.49 6.47 0.51
N ARG A 172 -21.35 5.48 0.75
CA ARG A 172 -21.47 4.82 2.06
C ARG A 172 -21.25 3.32 1.96
N LEU A 173 -20.48 2.81 2.93
CA LEU A 173 -20.22 1.41 3.16
C LEU A 173 -20.68 1.04 4.57
N SER A 174 -21.13 -0.19 4.75
CA SER A 174 -21.49 -0.75 6.06
C SER A 174 -20.58 -1.93 6.37
N GLY A 175 -19.88 -1.88 7.50
CA GLY A 175 -18.99 -2.94 7.96
C GLY A 175 -19.31 -3.34 9.39
N LEU A 176 -18.85 -4.53 9.77
CA LEU A 176 -19.02 -5.02 11.14
C LEU A 176 -17.98 -4.36 12.07
N VAL A 177 -18.45 -3.75 13.15
CA VAL A 177 -17.62 -3.19 14.22
C VAL A 177 -17.97 -3.90 15.53
N MET A 178 -17.14 -4.85 15.95
CA MET A 178 -17.36 -5.63 17.17
C MET A 178 -16.66 -5.00 18.38
N PRO A 179 -17.38 -4.66 19.48
CA PRO A 179 -16.78 -4.02 20.66
C PRO A 179 -15.57 -4.76 21.27
N PRO A 180 -15.52 -6.11 21.33
CA PRO A 180 -14.35 -6.81 21.88
C PRO A 180 -13.08 -6.69 21.03
N GLN A 181 -13.20 -6.46 19.72
CA GLN A 181 -12.08 -6.38 18.78
C GLN A 181 -11.41 -5.00 18.80
N HIS A 182 -10.17 -4.91 18.31
CA HIS A 182 -9.41 -3.66 18.25
C HIS A 182 -10.18 -2.54 17.54
N VAL A 183 -10.85 -2.84 16.43
CA VAL A 183 -11.73 -1.90 15.71
C VAL A 183 -12.81 -1.30 16.60
N GLY A 184 -13.51 -2.12 17.40
CA GLY A 184 -14.57 -1.64 18.29
C GLY A 184 -14.04 -0.85 19.48
N ARG A 185 -12.86 -1.23 20.00
CA ARG A 185 -12.19 -0.50 21.09
C ARG A 185 -11.74 0.88 20.64
N ILE A 186 -11.07 0.98 19.49
CA ILE A 186 -10.65 2.26 18.91
C ILE A 186 -11.88 3.11 18.59
N PHE A 187 -12.91 2.52 17.97
CA PHE A 187 -14.17 3.20 17.70
C PHE A 187 -14.80 3.79 18.98
N SER A 188 -14.81 3.02 20.08
CA SER A 188 -15.32 3.49 21.38
C SER A 188 -14.52 4.67 21.94
N GLN A 189 -13.20 4.75 21.67
CA GLN A 189 -12.39 5.90 22.08
C GLN A 189 -12.76 7.17 21.31
N TRP A 190 -12.99 7.07 20.00
CA TRP A 190 -13.48 8.19 19.18
C TRP A 190 -14.89 8.63 19.56
N GLN A 191 -15.78 7.68 19.83
CA GLN A 191 -17.13 7.97 20.33
C GLN A 191 -17.11 8.76 21.65
N LYS A 192 -16.21 8.41 22.59
CA LYS A 192 -16.04 9.17 23.84
C LYS A 192 -15.58 10.61 23.62
N LYS A 193 -14.86 10.85 22.53
CA LYS A 193 -14.42 12.20 22.11
C LYS A 193 -15.53 12.97 21.37
N GLY A 194 -16.58 12.29 20.93
CA GLY A 194 -17.66 12.87 20.12
C GLY A 194 -17.24 13.19 18.69
N GLU A 195 -16.16 12.58 18.19
CA GLU A 195 -15.63 12.79 16.85
C GLU A 195 -15.79 11.53 15.99
N ASP A 196 -16.00 11.72 14.69
CA ASP A 196 -15.98 10.62 13.72
C ASP A 196 -14.58 10.02 13.62
N ILE A 197 -14.52 8.70 13.44
CA ILE A 197 -13.27 7.98 13.31
C ILE A 197 -12.65 8.18 11.91
N PRO A 198 -11.42 8.69 11.79
CA PRO A 198 -10.69 8.65 10.53
C PRO A 198 -10.42 7.19 10.13
N TRP A 199 -10.89 6.80 8.95
CA TRP A 199 -10.82 5.43 8.46
C TRP A 199 -10.37 5.37 7.00
N ALA A 200 -9.60 4.34 6.68
CA ALA A 200 -9.25 3.99 5.31
C ALA A 200 -9.46 2.48 5.05
N MET A 201 -9.71 2.14 3.79
CA MET A 201 -9.83 0.76 3.33
C MET A 201 -8.82 0.54 2.21
N ALA A 202 -7.96 -0.46 2.37
CA ALA A 202 -7.02 -0.88 1.36
C ALA A 202 -7.54 -2.14 0.66
N LEU A 203 -7.69 -2.06 -0.67
CA LEU A 203 -8.04 -3.17 -1.55
C LEU A 203 -6.81 -3.51 -2.40
N GLY A 204 -6.49 -4.80 -2.52
CA GLY A 204 -5.25 -5.22 -3.18
C GLY A 204 -3.99 -4.80 -2.41
N ALA A 205 -4.08 -4.74 -1.08
CA ALA A 205 -2.91 -4.53 -0.22
C ALA A 205 -1.90 -5.68 -0.38
N PRO A 206 -0.63 -5.46 -0.01
CA PRO A 206 0.38 -6.52 -0.03
C PRO A 206 -0.08 -7.81 0.66
N PRO A 207 0.18 -8.99 0.08
CA PRO A 207 -0.27 -10.27 0.66
C PRO A 207 0.15 -10.48 2.13
N ALA A 208 1.36 -10.04 2.50
CA ALA A 208 1.84 -10.09 3.88
C ALA A 208 1.02 -9.19 4.83
N ALA A 209 0.57 -8.02 4.36
CA ALA A 209 -0.24 -7.09 5.14
C ALA A 209 -1.67 -7.62 5.36
N ILE A 210 -2.26 -8.25 4.33
CA ILE A 210 -3.56 -8.94 4.45
C ILE A 210 -3.48 -10.05 5.51
N LEU A 211 -2.42 -10.86 5.48
CA LEU A 211 -2.21 -11.87 6.51
C LEU A 211 -2.05 -11.26 7.90
N ALA A 212 -1.20 -10.23 8.05
CA ALA A 212 -0.97 -9.58 9.34
C ALA A 212 -2.26 -8.99 9.94
N SER A 213 -3.14 -8.44 9.10
CA SER A 213 -4.44 -7.89 9.51
C SER A 213 -5.43 -8.92 10.05
N GLY A 214 -5.20 -10.21 9.75
CA GLY A 214 -5.97 -11.33 10.27
C GLY A 214 -5.36 -11.97 11.52
N ILE A 215 -4.20 -11.50 12.00
CA ILE A 215 -3.53 -12.04 13.18
C ILE A 215 -4.04 -11.32 14.42
N ALA A 216 -4.33 -12.08 15.48
CA ALA A 216 -4.56 -11.54 16.80
C ALA A 216 -3.23 -11.05 17.40
N VAL A 217 -2.80 -9.84 17.02
CA VAL A 217 -1.70 -9.15 17.69
C VAL A 217 -2.16 -8.63 19.06
N PRO A 218 -1.26 -8.48 20.05
CA PRO A 218 -1.62 -7.85 21.31
C PRO A 218 -2.11 -6.42 21.13
N GLU A 219 -2.91 -5.94 22.09
CA GLU A 219 -3.37 -4.56 22.13
C GLU A 219 -2.18 -3.58 22.21
N GLY A 220 -2.28 -2.47 21.47
CA GLY A 220 -1.23 -1.44 21.41
C GLY A 220 -0.07 -1.77 20.47
N VAL A 221 -0.02 -2.97 19.88
CA VAL A 221 0.94 -3.34 18.83
C VAL A 221 0.30 -3.11 17.47
N SER A 222 1.00 -2.45 16.56
CA SER A 222 0.51 -2.21 15.20
C SER A 222 0.87 -3.38 14.29
N GLU A 223 -0.07 -3.82 13.44
CA GLU A 223 0.13 -4.95 12.53
C GLU A 223 1.24 -4.67 11.49
N ALA A 224 1.50 -3.40 11.18
CA ALA A 224 2.61 -2.96 10.33
C ALA A 224 3.97 -3.44 10.85
N ASP A 225 4.18 -3.39 12.18
CA ASP A 225 5.42 -3.83 12.82
C ASP A 225 5.59 -5.35 12.67
N TYR A 226 4.47 -6.09 12.67
CA TYR A 226 4.47 -7.53 12.45
C TYR A 226 4.85 -7.89 11.01
N VAL A 227 4.37 -7.13 10.02
CA VAL A 227 4.81 -7.30 8.61
C VAL A 227 6.31 -7.05 8.48
N GLY A 228 6.80 -6.00 9.13
CA GLY A 228 8.24 -5.70 9.17
C GLY A 228 9.06 -6.83 9.80
N ALA A 229 8.59 -7.38 10.92
CA ALA A 229 9.23 -8.50 11.60
C ALA A 229 9.21 -9.79 10.75
N MET A 230 8.09 -10.07 10.08
CA MET A 230 7.94 -11.26 9.23
C MET A 230 8.81 -11.19 7.97
N SER A 231 8.94 -10.00 7.39
CA SER A 231 9.61 -9.81 6.08
C SER A 231 11.09 -9.43 6.22
N GLY A 232 11.56 -9.12 7.44
CA GLY A 232 12.93 -8.67 7.71
C GLY A 232 13.27 -7.29 7.15
N VAL A 233 12.27 -6.58 6.60
CA VAL A 233 12.41 -5.25 6.00
C VAL A 233 11.29 -4.34 6.49
N PRO A 234 11.53 -3.04 6.71
CA PRO A 234 10.48 -2.11 7.06
C PRO A 234 9.38 -2.09 5.99
N PHE A 235 8.12 -2.12 6.43
CA PHE A 235 6.99 -2.05 5.52
C PHE A 235 6.76 -0.62 5.05
N GLU A 236 6.74 -0.40 3.74
CA GLU A 236 6.52 0.93 3.17
C GLU A 236 5.04 1.30 3.26
N VAL A 237 4.76 2.43 3.91
CA VAL A 237 3.42 2.99 4.03
C VAL A 237 3.41 4.43 3.55
N VAL A 238 2.31 4.82 2.92
CA VAL A 238 2.04 6.19 2.53
C VAL A 238 0.89 6.71 3.37
N LYS A 239 0.94 8.00 3.72
CA LYS A 239 -0.14 8.65 4.46
C LYS A 239 -1.44 8.60 3.64
N SER A 240 -2.56 8.26 4.28
CA SER A 240 -3.87 8.33 3.62
C SER A 240 -4.30 9.79 3.44
N TYR A 241 -4.94 10.06 2.31
CA TYR A 241 -5.30 11.40 1.88
C TYR A 241 -6.81 11.46 1.58
N SER A 242 -7.50 12.49 2.08
CA SER A 242 -8.89 12.74 1.69
C SER A 242 -8.97 13.10 0.21
N ARG A 243 -10.17 13.01 -0.40
CA ARG A 243 -10.40 13.15 -1.85
C ARG A 243 -9.76 14.40 -2.48
N THR A 244 -9.66 15.49 -1.73
CA THR A 244 -8.95 16.72 -2.12
C THR A 244 -7.44 16.49 -2.15
N ARG A 245 -6.89 15.84 -1.10
CA ARG A 245 -5.45 15.57 -0.92
C ARG A 245 -4.85 14.52 -1.86
N VAL A 246 -5.65 13.58 -2.38
CA VAL A 246 -5.16 12.54 -3.29
C VAL A 246 -4.61 13.13 -4.60
N ARG A 247 -5.16 14.26 -5.07
CA ARG A 247 -4.85 14.83 -6.39
C ARG A 247 -3.40 15.29 -6.52
N TRP A 248 -2.95 16.19 -5.65
CA TRP A 248 -1.56 16.67 -5.72
C TRP A 248 -0.53 15.58 -5.40
N CYS A 249 -0.89 14.56 -4.61
CA CYS A 249 -0.02 13.40 -4.42
C CYS A 249 0.16 12.58 -5.71
N LEU A 250 -0.89 12.44 -6.51
CA LEU A 250 -0.80 11.80 -7.83
C LEU A 250 0.02 12.66 -8.80
N ILE A 251 -0.18 13.98 -8.81
CA ILE A 251 0.63 14.91 -9.60
C ILE A 251 2.12 14.78 -9.21
N ARG A 252 2.43 14.80 -7.92
CA ARG A 252 3.79 14.59 -7.39
C ARG A 252 4.37 13.26 -7.88
N GLN A 253 3.63 12.17 -7.73
CA GLN A 253 4.07 10.86 -8.18
C GLN A 253 4.35 10.84 -9.69
N ARG A 254 3.47 11.42 -10.51
CA ARG A 254 3.63 11.51 -11.96
C ARG A 254 4.88 12.28 -12.36
N LEU A 255 5.14 13.41 -11.70
CA LEU A 255 6.34 14.20 -11.96
C LEU A 255 7.62 13.43 -11.57
N GLN A 256 7.59 12.68 -10.46
CA GLN A 256 8.71 11.83 -10.04
C GLN A 256 8.94 10.66 -11.03
N GLU A 257 7.87 10.03 -11.52
CA GLU A 257 7.92 9.00 -12.57
C GLU A 257 8.48 9.56 -13.89
N ALA A 258 8.22 10.83 -14.21
CA ALA A 258 8.79 11.55 -15.35
C ALA A 258 10.26 12.00 -15.13
N GLY A 259 10.88 11.61 -14.02
CA GLY A 259 12.26 11.94 -13.68
C GLY A 259 12.48 13.42 -13.41
N LEU A 260 11.44 14.14 -12.97
CA LEU A 260 11.54 15.56 -12.60
C LEU A 260 11.91 15.72 -11.11
N PRO A 261 12.68 16.78 -10.76
CA PRO A 261 13.24 16.97 -9.43
C PRO A 261 12.20 17.55 -8.46
N VAL A 262 11.07 16.85 -8.27
CA VAL A 262 9.96 17.34 -7.45
C VAL A 262 10.08 16.83 -6.02
N LYS A 263 10.13 17.79 -5.09
CA LYS A 263 10.14 17.53 -3.65
C LYS A 263 8.73 17.27 -3.15
N GLU A 264 7.82 18.19 -3.44
CA GLU A 264 6.42 18.12 -3.01
C GLU A 264 5.48 18.90 -3.94
N VAL A 265 4.18 18.58 -3.89
CA VAL A 265 3.15 19.31 -4.63
C VAL A 265 1.98 19.57 -3.69
N PHE A 266 1.37 20.74 -3.79
CA PHE A 266 0.17 21.09 -3.02
C PHE A 266 -0.79 21.91 -3.87
N THR A 267 -2.09 21.63 -3.79
CA THR A 267 -3.10 22.54 -4.35
C THR A 267 -3.67 23.41 -3.22
N PRO A 268 -3.41 24.73 -3.19
CA PRO A 268 -3.90 25.59 -2.12
C PRO A 268 -5.43 25.60 -2.04
N TYR A 269 -5.97 25.44 -0.83
CA TYR A 269 -7.42 25.37 -0.62
C TYR A 269 -8.11 26.69 -0.93
N GLU A 270 -7.41 27.80 -0.73
CA GLU A 270 -7.84 29.18 -0.99
C GLU A 270 -8.19 29.39 -2.45
N THR A 271 -7.55 28.65 -3.35
CA THR A 271 -7.85 28.70 -4.79
C THR A 271 -9.13 27.94 -5.13
N GLN A 272 -9.66 27.11 -4.22
CA GLN A 272 -10.66 26.06 -4.46
C GLN A 272 -10.14 24.91 -5.32
N THR A 273 -8.81 24.64 -5.27
CA THR A 273 -8.08 23.57 -5.99
C THR A 273 -7.86 23.67 -7.52
N PRO A 274 -8.10 24.79 -8.24
CA PRO A 274 -7.69 24.95 -9.63
C PRO A 274 -6.19 25.20 -9.80
N TRP A 275 -5.43 25.46 -8.73
CA TRP A 275 -3.99 25.71 -8.82
C TRP A 275 -3.18 24.60 -8.17
N ALA A 276 -1.99 24.32 -8.71
CA ALA A 276 -1.01 23.41 -8.11
C ALA A 276 0.33 24.12 -7.92
N ALA A 277 0.83 24.18 -6.69
CA ALA A 277 2.19 24.59 -6.36
C ALA A 277 3.11 23.36 -6.37
N VAL A 278 4.08 23.34 -7.27
CA VAL A 278 5.09 22.28 -7.44
C VAL A 278 6.41 22.79 -6.86
N GLN A 279 6.83 22.21 -5.74
CA GLN A 279 8.09 22.53 -5.09
C GLN A 279 9.23 21.69 -5.67
N ILE A 280 10.26 22.38 -6.17
CA ILE A 280 11.42 21.76 -6.82
C ILE A 280 12.56 21.56 -5.83
N ASP A 281 13.18 20.38 -5.84
CA ASP A 281 14.42 20.10 -5.13
C ASP A 281 15.58 20.82 -5.84
N GLY A 282 16.06 21.92 -5.24
CA GLY A 282 17.12 22.75 -5.81
C GLY A 282 18.45 22.01 -6.01
N LYS A 283 18.75 21.00 -5.16
CA LYS A 283 19.99 20.21 -5.29
C LYS A 283 19.92 19.29 -6.49
N GLN A 284 18.78 18.66 -6.73
CA GLN A 284 18.57 17.81 -7.89
C GLN A 284 18.46 18.63 -9.17
N LEU A 285 17.79 19.80 -9.12
CA LEU A 285 17.72 20.71 -10.24
C LEU A 285 19.09 21.19 -10.70
N GLY A 286 20.01 21.49 -9.77
CA GLY A 286 21.38 21.90 -10.08
C GLY A 286 22.21 20.82 -10.82
N ALA A 287 21.85 19.54 -10.69
CA ALA A 287 22.46 18.46 -11.44
C ALA A 287 21.85 18.29 -12.85
N MET A 288 20.69 18.89 -13.11
CA MET A 288 20.01 18.83 -14.40
C MET A 288 20.52 19.93 -15.33
N LYS A 289 20.82 19.56 -16.56
CA LYS A 289 21.13 20.50 -17.65
C LYS A 289 19.83 21.01 -18.28
N THR A 290 19.09 21.85 -17.55
CA THR A 290 17.80 22.40 -18.01
C THR A 290 17.77 23.93 -17.84
N ASN A 291 16.72 24.56 -18.37
CA ASN A 291 16.39 25.97 -18.15
C ASN A 291 14.93 26.11 -17.66
N PRO A 292 14.52 27.27 -17.12
CA PRO A 292 13.18 27.44 -16.56
C PRO A 292 12.05 27.12 -17.55
N LYS A 293 12.21 27.51 -18.82
CA LYS A 293 11.19 27.28 -19.86
C LYS A 293 11.05 25.79 -20.15
N GLU A 294 12.16 25.09 -20.32
CA GLU A 294 12.18 23.65 -20.57
C GLU A 294 11.65 22.84 -19.39
N LEU A 295 12.01 23.24 -18.16
CA LEU A 295 11.47 22.63 -16.94
C LEU A 295 9.96 22.79 -16.84
N CYS A 296 9.45 24.01 -16.99
CA CYS A 296 8.01 24.30 -16.93
C CYS A 296 7.24 23.57 -18.03
N ASN A 297 7.78 23.50 -19.25
CA ASN A 297 7.17 22.72 -20.34
C ASN A 297 7.08 21.24 -19.98
N ARG A 298 8.17 20.63 -19.47
CA ARG A 298 8.16 19.22 -19.07
C ARG A 298 7.20 18.93 -17.92
N ILE A 299 7.09 19.84 -16.95
CA ILE A 299 6.11 19.73 -15.85
C ILE A 299 4.69 19.84 -16.40
N GLY A 300 4.42 20.82 -17.26
CA GLY A 300 3.13 21.01 -17.92
C GLY A 300 2.73 19.79 -18.76
N ASP A 301 3.64 19.29 -19.58
CA ASP A 301 3.43 18.09 -20.40
C ASP A 301 3.10 16.88 -19.53
N ALA A 302 3.83 16.66 -18.43
CA ALA A 302 3.59 15.54 -17.52
C ALA A 302 2.24 15.63 -16.78
N ILE A 303 1.78 16.84 -16.46
CA ILE A 303 0.53 17.05 -15.71
C ILE A 303 -0.68 17.07 -16.65
N PHE A 304 -0.64 17.89 -17.70
CA PHE A 304 -1.79 18.12 -18.59
C PHE A 304 -2.05 16.96 -19.56
N SER A 305 -1.06 16.10 -19.83
CA SER A 305 -1.27 14.87 -20.61
C SER A 305 -1.89 13.73 -19.81
N ASP A 306 -1.94 13.83 -18.47
CA ASP A 306 -2.50 12.83 -17.58
C ASP A 306 -3.83 13.31 -16.99
N LYS A 307 -4.73 12.37 -16.69
CA LYS A 307 -6.05 12.67 -16.10
C LYS A 307 -5.94 13.40 -14.74
N THR A 308 -4.79 13.30 -14.09
CA THR A 308 -4.48 14.00 -12.83
C THR A 308 -4.41 15.51 -12.96
N GLY A 309 -4.19 16.06 -14.16
CA GLY A 309 -4.09 17.50 -14.44
C GLY A 309 -5.36 18.17 -15.00
N ILE A 310 -6.49 17.45 -15.10
CA ILE A 310 -7.69 17.94 -15.80
C ILE A 310 -8.41 19.10 -15.09
N PHE A 311 -8.09 19.36 -13.81
CA PHE A 311 -8.75 20.40 -13.01
C PHE A 311 -7.81 21.56 -12.66
N GLU A 312 -6.53 21.41 -12.94
CA GLU A 312 -5.48 22.36 -12.68
C GLU A 312 -5.45 23.35 -13.84
N HIS A 313 -5.76 24.61 -13.58
CA HIS A 313 -5.70 25.68 -14.56
C HIS A 313 -4.36 26.42 -14.51
N HIS A 314 -3.72 26.46 -13.33
CA HIS A 314 -2.41 27.08 -13.15
C HIS A 314 -1.48 26.18 -12.34
N ILE A 315 -0.24 26.09 -12.80
CA ILE A 315 0.83 25.39 -12.10
C ILE A 315 1.90 26.43 -11.73
N LEU A 316 2.16 26.58 -10.44
CA LEU A 316 3.22 27.42 -9.90
C LEU A 316 4.41 26.54 -9.58
N VAL A 317 5.54 26.77 -10.26
CA VAL A 317 6.78 26.05 -9.99
C VAL A 317 7.63 26.92 -9.06
N VAL A 318 7.88 26.43 -7.85
CA VAL A 318 8.58 27.19 -6.80
C VAL A 318 9.80 26.44 -6.30
N SER A 319 10.76 27.19 -5.75
CA SER A 319 11.96 26.65 -5.11
C SER A 319 11.65 26.04 -3.72
N ASP A 320 12.61 25.29 -3.17
CA ASP A 320 12.45 24.54 -1.94
C ASP A 320 12.45 25.37 -0.65
N ASP A 321 12.71 26.67 -0.75
CA ASP A 321 12.61 27.67 0.32
C ASP A 321 11.19 28.22 0.50
N ILE A 322 10.29 28.05 -0.47
CA ILE A 322 8.89 28.48 -0.36
C ILE A 322 8.04 27.42 0.37
N ASP A 323 7.34 27.79 1.45
CA ASP A 323 6.38 26.89 2.10
C ASP A 323 5.08 26.82 1.29
N ILE A 324 4.97 25.78 0.47
CA ILE A 324 3.81 25.54 -0.37
C ILE A 324 2.50 25.33 0.40
N TYR A 325 2.53 25.06 1.71
CA TYR A 325 1.31 24.90 2.53
C TYR A 325 0.78 26.22 3.09
N ASN A 326 1.59 27.28 3.05
CA ASN A 326 1.20 28.62 3.43
C ASN A 326 0.86 29.43 2.18
N PHE A 327 -0.43 29.68 1.93
CA PHE A 327 -0.86 30.36 0.70
C PHE A 327 -0.22 31.74 0.50
N LYS A 328 0.14 32.44 1.58
CA LYS A 328 0.82 33.74 1.50
C LYS A 328 2.26 33.66 0.96
N ASP A 329 2.92 32.53 1.15
CA ASP A 329 4.29 32.34 0.64
C ASP A 329 4.29 31.89 -0.83
N VAL A 330 3.14 31.42 -1.32
CA VAL A 330 2.95 30.94 -2.70
C VAL A 330 2.58 32.07 -3.69
N ILE A 331 2.03 33.18 -3.20
CA ILE A 331 1.49 34.29 -4.03
C ILE A 331 2.35 35.54 -4.05
#